data_AF-A0A3D5PIE8-F1
#
_entry.id   AF-A0A3D5PIE8-F1
#
_cell.length_a   1.000
_cell.length_b   1.000
_cell.length_c   1.000
_cell.angle_alpha   90.00
_cell.angle_beta   90.00
_cell.angle_gamma   90.00
#
_symmetry.space_group_name_H-M   'P 1'
#
loop_
_entity.id
_entity.type
_entity.pdbx_description
1 polymer ?
#
loop_
_entity_poly.entity_id
_entity_poly.type
_entity_poly.pdbx_seq_one_letter_code
_entity_poly.pdbx_strand_id
1 'polypeptide(L)'
;WSDEDGFDVATATTGITGICGSGIIEAVAEMRIAGLVDDSGLIGSAEQTSTARSIPEGRTHAYVIHDATADGGPLISVTQGDIRAIQLAKSALYAGARLLMDERGVDTVDRVVLAGAFGAHISPKHAMVLGMIPDAPLDKVTSAGNAAGTGARIALCNVTSRAEIEKTVGEITKVETAIEPKFQEHFVNASAIPHKTDPFPELAKITILPNVSFNTGGGDSAGGGRRRKRRG
;
A
#
# COMPACT_ATOMS: atom_id res chain seq x y z
N TRP A 1 15.34 -14.61 8.61
CA TRP A 1 14.95 -13.33 7.98
C TRP A 1 13.94 -12.64 8.87
N SER A 2 12.96 -13.37 9.41
CA SER A 2 12.39 -13.00 10.71
C SER A 2 13.43 -13.22 11.81
N ASP A 3 13.50 -12.29 12.74
CA ASP A 3 14.25 -12.30 14.00
C ASP A 3 13.29 -12.37 15.21
N GLU A 4 12.00 -12.64 14.97
CA GLU A 4 11.00 -12.80 16.01
C GLU A 4 11.28 -14.04 16.86
N ASP A 5 11.30 -13.86 18.18
CA ASP A 5 11.55 -14.92 19.14
C ASP A 5 10.54 -16.08 18.96
N GLY A 6 11.06 -17.29 18.72
CA GLY A 6 10.25 -18.51 18.52
C GLY A 6 9.70 -18.70 17.11
N PHE A 7 10.08 -17.87 16.14
CA PHE A 7 9.69 -18.03 14.73
C PHE A 7 10.12 -19.38 14.14
N ASP A 8 11.32 -19.84 14.49
CA ASP A 8 11.86 -21.16 14.11
C ASP A 8 10.98 -22.30 14.65
N VAL A 9 10.55 -22.21 15.90
CA VAL A 9 9.64 -23.19 16.52
C VAL A 9 8.26 -23.15 15.85
N ALA A 10 7.72 -21.95 15.60
CA ALA A 10 6.41 -21.77 14.98
C ALA A 10 6.34 -22.33 13.55
N THR A 11 7.46 -22.27 12.82
CA THR A 11 7.55 -22.75 11.43
C THR A 11 8.06 -24.18 11.28
N ALA A 12 8.51 -24.82 12.37
CA ALA A 12 9.14 -26.14 12.34
C ALA A 12 8.26 -27.26 11.74
N THR A 13 6.93 -27.17 11.88
CA THR A 13 6.01 -28.24 11.43
C THR A 13 5.54 -28.04 10.00
N THR A 14 5.20 -26.81 9.61
CA THR A 14 4.59 -26.52 8.30
C THR A 14 5.57 -25.94 7.28
N GLY A 15 6.73 -25.46 7.74
CA GLY A 15 7.63 -24.64 6.95
C GLY A 15 6.99 -23.30 6.56
N ILE A 16 7.68 -22.58 5.67
CA ILE A 16 7.21 -21.33 5.08
C ILE A 16 6.87 -21.62 3.62
N THR A 17 5.60 -21.44 3.23
CA THR A 17 5.11 -21.82 1.90
C THR A 17 4.69 -20.65 1.03
N GLY A 18 4.57 -19.44 1.60
CA GLY A 18 4.15 -18.25 0.86
C GLY A 18 3.97 -17.03 1.74
N ILE A 19 3.34 -16.00 1.17
CA ILE A 19 3.03 -14.73 1.82
C ILE A 19 1.49 -14.58 1.87
N CYS A 20 0.94 -14.29 3.05
CA CYS A 20 -0.50 -14.02 3.20
C CYS A 20 -0.87 -12.61 2.71
N GLY A 21 -2.18 -12.32 2.60
CA GLY A 21 -2.67 -11.03 2.08
C GLY A 21 -2.20 -9.81 2.88
N SER A 22 -2.18 -9.87 4.22
CA SER A 22 -1.60 -8.81 5.05
C SER A 22 -0.07 -8.78 4.92
N GLY A 23 0.57 -9.94 4.85
CA GLY A 23 2.03 -10.06 4.71
C GLY A 23 2.57 -9.41 3.44
N ILE A 24 1.88 -9.49 2.31
CA ILE A 24 2.34 -8.84 1.06
C ILE A 24 2.18 -7.32 1.15
N ILE A 25 1.13 -6.83 1.80
CA ILE A 25 0.93 -5.40 2.05
C ILE A 25 2.06 -4.85 2.92
N GLU A 26 2.38 -5.54 4.02
CA GLU A 26 3.48 -5.14 4.90
C GLU A 26 4.83 -5.25 4.22
N ALA A 27 5.10 -6.33 3.47
CA ALA A 27 6.34 -6.51 2.74
C ALA A 27 6.58 -5.37 1.74
N VAL A 28 5.59 -5.00 0.93
CA VAL A 28 5.73 -3.91 -0.05
C VAL A 28 5.91 -2.55 0.65
N ALA A 29 5.17 -2.32 1.74
CA ALA A 29 5.31 -1.10 2.53
C ALA A 29 6.71 -0.98 3.16
N GLU A 30 7.23 -2.06 3.75
CA GLU A 30 8.58 -2.10 4.31
C GLU A 30 9.64 -1.99 3.21
N MET A 31 9.45 -2.60 2.04
CA MET A 31 10.33 -2.40 0.89
C MET A 31 10.37 -0.92 0.45
N ARG A 32 9.23 -0.22 0.48
CA ARG A 32 9.17 1.23 0.21
C ARG A 32 9.90 2.05 1.29
N ILE A 33 9.72 1.72 2.56
CA ILE A 33 10.38 2.39 3.71
C ILE A 33 11.89 2.17 3.65
N ALA A 34 12.34 0.96 3.33
CA ALA A 34 13.74 0.59 3.21
C ALA A 34 14.42 1.17 1.95
N GLY A 35 13.67 1.80 1.05
CA GLY A 35 14.19 2.34 -0.21
C GLY A 35 14.56 1.26 -1.22
N LEU A 36 13.96 0.07 -1.13
CA LEU A 36 14.10 -1.01 -2.11
C LEU A 36 13.14 -0.85 -3.29
N VAL A 37 12.04 -0.14 -3.05
CA VAL A 37 11.01 0.22 -4.04
C VAL A 37 10.93 1.74 -4.13
N ASP A 38 10.95 2.27 -5.35
CA ASP A 38 10.73 3.70 -5.58
C ASP A 38 9.24 4.09 -5.54
N ASP A 39 8.96 5.38 -5.60
CA ASP A 39 7.59 5.90 -5.59
C ASP A 39 6.75 5.39 -6.77
N SER A 40 7.37 5.12 -7.92
CA SER A 40 6.72 4.54 -9.09
C SER A 40 6.40 3.05 -8.93
N GLY A 41 6.94 2.40 -7.90
CA GLY A 41 6.79 0.97 -7.63
C GLY A 41 7.82 0.09 -8.34
N LEU A 42 8.95 0.62 -8.82
CA LEU A 42 10.03 -0.20 -9.37
C LEU A 42 10.90 -0.77 -8.25
N ILE A 43 11.29 -2.04 -8.38
CA ILE A 43 12.27 -2.68 -7.49
C ILE A 43 13.68 -2.38 -8.03
N GLY A 44 14.54 -1.79 -7.19
CA GLY A 44 15.92 -1.47 -7.55
C GLY A 44 16.81 -2.71 -7.62
N SER A 45 17.87 -2.67 -8.43
CA SER A 45 18.85 -3.76 -8.54
C SER A 45 19.64 -3.99 -7.24
N ALA A 46 20.40 -5.08 -7.18
CA ALA A 46 21.29 -5.36 -6.05
C ALA A 46 22.29 -4.23 -5.79
N GLU A 47 22.83 -3.61 -6.85
CA GLU A 47 23.77 -2.49 -6.76
C GLU A 47 23.07 -1.21 -6.30
N GLN A 48 21.88 -0.93 -6.83
CA GLN A 48 21.10 0.26 -6.47
C GLN A 48 20.61 0.23 -5.03
N THR A 49 20.28 -0.96 -4.53
CA THR A 49 19.71 -1.19 -3.20
C THR A 49 20.73 -1.66 -2.17
N SER A 50 21.97 -1.94 -2.59
CA SER A 50 23.05 -2.49 -1.75
C SER A 50 22.66 -3.79 -1.04
N THR A 51 21.85 -4.64 -1.67
CA THR A 51 21.45 -5.94 -1.11
C THR A 51 21.43 -7.05 -2.15
N ALA A 52 22.03 -8.19 -1.81
CA ALA A 52 22.02 -9.39 -2.65
C ALA A 52 20.63 -10.05 -2.73
N ARG A 53 19.65 -9.60 -1.92
CA ARG A 53 18.27 -10.10 -1.97
C ARG A 53 17.48 -9.55 -3.16
N SER A 54 17.94 -8.46 -3.79
CA SER A 54 17.36 -8.01 -5.04
C SER A 54 17.98 -8.80 -6.20
N ILE A 55 17.18 -9.62 -6.87
CA ILE A 55 17.63 -10.51 -7.93
C ILE A 55 17.02 -10.10 -9.28
N PRO A 56 17.74 -10.27 -10.40
CA PRO A 56 17.19 -10.01 -11.73
C PRO A 56 16.00 -10.92 -12.05
N GLU A 57 14.94 -10.34 -12.62
CA GLU A 57 13.76 -11.04 -13.12
C GLU A 57 13.36 -10.43 -14.47
N GLY A 58 13.83 -11.05 -15.56
CA GLY A 58 13.62 -10.53 -16.91
C GLY A 58 14.25 -9.15 -17.11
N ARG A 59 13.42 -8.11 -17.27
CA ARG A 59 13.85 -6.70 -17.42
C ARG A 59 13.77 -5.91 -16.12
N THR A 60 13.33 -6.54 -15.04
CA THR A 60 13.04 -5.94 -13.73
C THR A 60 13.77 -6.75 -12.65
N HIS A 61 13.45 -6.50 -11.39
CA HIS A 61 14.01 -7.23 -10.26
C HIS A 61 12.89 -7.78 -9.37
N ALA A 62 13.21 -8.81 -8.60
CA ALA A 62 12.39 -9.33 -7.51
C ALA A 62 13.18 -9.24 -6.21
N TYR A 63 12.48 -9.13 -5.07
CA TYR A 63 13.11 -9.12 -3.76
C TYR A 63 12.87 -10.43 -3.01
N VAL A 64 13.94 -11.14 -2.67
CA VAL A 64 13.88 -12.43 -1.97
C VAL A 64 13.60 -12.23 -0.48
N ILE A 65 12.43 -12.69 -0.04
CA ILE A 65 12.02 -12.71 1.37
C ILE A 65 12.61 -13.94 2.05
N HIS A 66 12.40 -15.12 1.46
CA HIS A 66 12.83 -16.40 2.00
C HIS A 66 13.40 -17.29 0.89
N ASP A 67 14.53 -17.95 1.17
CA ASP A 67 15.16 -18.91 0.28
C ASP A 67 15.48 -20.18 1.08
N ALA A 68 14.74 -21.25 0.81
CA ALA A 68 14.99 -22.59 1.35
C ALA A 68 15.41 -23.58 0.25
N THR A 69 15.86 -23.10 -0.91
CA THR A 69 16.16 -23.96 -2.06
C THR A 69 17.30 -24.95 -1.78
N ALA A 70 18.26 -24.59 -0.92
CA ALA A 70 19.34 -25.47 -0.48
C ALA A 70 18.83 -26.72 0.26
N ASP A 71 17.69 -26.61 0.95
CA ASP A 71 17.07 -27.68 1.73
C ASP A 71 15.87 -28.32 0.99
N GLY A 72 15.72 -28.04 -0.32
CA GLY A 72 14.60 -28.51 -1.14
C GLY A 72 13.27 -27.78 -0.90
N GLY A 73 13.30 -26.68 -0.15
CA GLY A 73 12.15 -25.80 0.10
C GLY A 73 11.97 -24.71 -0.97
N PRO A 74 10.97 -23.82 -0.80
CA PRO A 74 10.63 -22.81 -1.79
C PRO A 74 11.57 -21.60 -1.77
N LEU A 75 11.64 -20.92 -2.93
CA LEU A 75 12.08 -19.53 -3.03
C LEU A 75 10.84 -18.64 -3.00
N ILE A 76 10.75 -17.75 -2.02
CA ILE A 76 9.64 -16.81 -1.84
C ILE A 76 10.17 -15.40 -2.03
N SER A 77 9.68 -14.73 -3.06
CA SER A 77 10.05 -13.38 -3.43
C SER A 77 8.84 -12.50 -3.71
N VAL A 78 9.01 -11.19 -3.56
CA VAL A 78 8.09 -10.19 -4.06
C VAL A 78 8.56 -9.77 -5.45
N THR A 79 7.74 -10.04 -6.46
CA THR A 79 8.05 -9.74 -7.86
C THR A 79 7.60 -8.34 -8.24
N GLN A 80 8.08 -7.85 -9.39
CA GLN A 80 7.59 -6.59 -9.94
C GLN A 80 6.08 -6.67 -10.26
N GLY A 81 5.58 -7.84 -10.67
CA GLY A 81 4.16 -8.09 -10.92
C GLY A 81 3.30 -7.93 -9.67
N ASP A 82 3.79 -8.42 -8.53
CA ASP A 82 3.12 -8.27 -7.23
C ASP A 82 2.99 -6.80 -6.84
N ILE A 83 4.05 -6.00 -7.01
CA ILE A 83 3.99 -4.55 -6.77
C ILE A 83 2.91 -3.90 -7.63
N ARG A 84 2.80 -4.26 -8.92
CA ARG A 84 1.78 -3.72 -9.82
C ARG A 84 0.37 -4.12 -9.39
N ALA A 85 0.18 -5.35 -8.91
CA ALA A 85 -1.12 -5.81 -8.39
C ALA A 85 -1.52 -5.03 -7.12
N ILE A 86 -0.58 -4.79 -6.21
CA ILE A 86 -0.81 -3.96 -5.02
C ILE A 86 -1.13 -2.52 -5.41
N GLN A 87 -0.40 -1.93 -6.36
CA GLN A 87 -0.67 -0.58 -6.86
C GLN A 87 -2.09 -0.47 -7.44
N LEU A 88 -2.53 -1.45 -8.24
CA LEU A 88 -3.88 -1.47 -8.78
C LEU A 88 -4.95 -1.47 -7.67
N ALA A 89 -4.78 -2.34 -6.68
CA ALA A 89 -5.73 -2.47 -5.57
C ALA A 89 -5.76 -1.21 -4.69
N LYS A 90 -4.59 -0.69 -4.29
CA LYS A 90 -4.51 0.49 -3.43
C LYS A 90 -4.97 1.77 -4.14
N SER A 91 -4.72 1.89 -5.44
CA SER A 91 -5.22 3.02 -6.24
C SER A 91 -6.74 3.06 -6.25
N ALA A 92 -7.40 1.91 -6.37
CA ALA A 92 -8.86 1.84 -6.37
C ALA A 92 -9.45 2.28 -5.02
N LEU A 93 -8.85 1.84 -3.91
CA LEU A 93 -9.29 2.23 -2.56
C LEU A 93 -9.13 3.73 -2.32
N TYR A 94 -7.95 4.27 -2.63
CA TYR A 94 -7.68 5.70 -2.47
C TYR A 94 -8.57 6.56 -3.36
N ALA A 95 -8.69 6.21 -4.64
CA ALA A 95 -9.49 6.96 -5.59
C ALA A 95 -10.98 6.99 -5.21
N GLY A 96 -11.50 5.85 -4.70
CA GLY A 96 -12.86 5.79 -4.17
C GLY A 96 -13.04 6.71 -2.96
N ALA A 97 -12.10 6.69 -2.01
CA ALA A 97 -12.17 7.57 -0.84
C ALA A 97 -12.05 9.06 -1.22
N ARG A 98 -11.10 9.42 -2.09
CA ARG A 98 -10.90 10.80 -2.55
C ARG A 98 -12.10 11.33 -3.33
N LEU A 99 -12.75 10.50 -4.14
CA LEU A 99 -13.98 10.87 -4.83
C LEU A 99 -15.12 11.20 -3.84
N LEU A 100 -15.28 10.41 -2.78
CA LEU A 100 -16.26 10.69 -1.73
C LEU A 100 -15.91 11.96 -0.94
N MET A 101 -14.62 12.23 -0.74
CA MET A 101 -14.15 13.47 -0.12
C MET A 101 -14.46 14.69 -1.00
N ASP A 102 -14.25 14.59 -2.32
CA ASP A 102 -14.61 15.63 -3.28
C ASP A 102 -16.12 15.93 -3.26
N GLU A 103 -16.96 14.89 -3.24
CA GLU A 103 -18.43 15.03 -3.17
C GLU A 103 -18.88 15.71 -1.87
N ARG A 104 -18.15 15.47 -0.78
CA ARG A 104 -18.40 16.11 0.52
C ARG A 104 -17.72 17.47 0.68
N GLY A 105 -16.89 17.90 -0.28
CA GLY A 105 -16.15 19.15 -0.23
C GLY A 105 -15.14 19.20 0.93
N VAL A 106 -14.52 18.07 1.27
CA VAL A 106 -13.53 17.97 2.35
C VAL A 106 -12.17 17.54 1.81
N ASP A 107 -11.10 18.03 2.44
CA ASP A 107 -9.73 17.68 2.07
C ASP A 107 -9.05 16.73 3.04
N THR A 108 -9.59 16.58 4.25
CA THR A 108 -9.04 15.73 5.31
C THR A 108 -10.14 14.90 5.96
N VAL A 109 -9.74 13.82 6.64
CA VAL A 109 -10.65 12.97 7.41
C VAL A 109 -10.15 12.88 8.85
N ASP A 110 -11.08 12.92 9.81
CA ASP A 110 -10.72 12.86 11.24
C ASP A 110 -10.34 11.45 11.70
N ARG A 111 -10.89 10.42 11.04
CA ARG A 111 -10.70 9.00 11.38
C ARG A 111 -10.94 8.10 10.18
N VAL A 112 -10.26 6.96 10.15
CA VAL A 112 -10.46 5.90 9.16
C VAL A 112 -10.81 4.61 9.89
N VAL A 113 -11.85 3.91 9.42
CA VAL A 113 -12.26 2.62 9.97
C VAL A 113 -12.20 1.57 8.86
N LEU A 114 -11.30 0.61 9.01
CA LEU A 114 -11.10 -0.47 8.07
C LEU A 114 -11.97 -1.67 8.47
N ALA A 115 -12.84 -2.11 7.58
CA ALA A 115 -13.69 -3.29 7.78
C ALA A 115 -13.40 -4.38 6.74
N GLY A 116 -13.86 -5.60 7.02
CA GLY A 116 -13.72 -6.75 6.14
C GLY A 116 -12.46 -7.57 6.41
N ALA A 117 -12.31 -8.68 5.68
CA ALA A 117 -11.22 -9.64 5.89
C ALA A 117 -9.83 -9.01 5.75
N PHE A 118 -9.67 -8.06 4.82
CA PHE A 118 -8.44 -7.29 4.67
C PHE A 118 -8.26 -6.27 5.81
N GLY A 119 -9.30 -5.50 6.14
CA GLY A 119 -9.24 -4.47 7.19
C GLY A 119 -8.97 -5.01 8.60
N ALA A 120 -9.25 -6.28 8.87
CA ALA A 120 -9.07 -6.93 10.17
C ALA A 120 -7.61 -7.07 10.62
N HIS A 121 -6.68 -7.19 9.67
CA HIS A 121 -5.29 -7.59 9.95
C HIS A 121 -4.24 -6.71 9.28
N ILE A 122 -4.64 -5.64 8.59
CA ILE A 122 -3.70 -4.70 7.99
C ILE A 122 -3.27 -3.68 9.05
N SER A 123 -1.96 -3.52 9.20
CA SER A 123 -1.37 -2.44 9.98
C SER A 123 -1.75 -1.06 9.43
N PRO A 124 -2.30 -0.16 10.27
CA PRO A 124 -2.59 1.22 9.90
C PRO A 124 -1.41 1.95 9.26
N LYS A 125 -0.21 1.76 9.79
CA LYS A 125 1.01 2.40 9.28
C LYS A 125 1.30 1.96 7.85
N HIS A 126 1.24 0.65 7.60
CA HIS A 126 1.54 0.11 6.26
C HIS A 126 0.47 0.49 5.25
N ALA A 127 -0.81 0.57 5.64
CA ALA A 127 -1.88 1.08 4.78
C ALA A 127 -1.64 2.54 4.35
N MET A 128 -1.19 3.40 5.27
CA MET A 128 -0.83 4.79 4.96
C MET A 128 0.43 4.89 4.10
N VAL A 129 1.47 4.10 4.40
CA VAL A 129 2.72 4.04 3.60
C VAL A 129 2.43 3.67 2.15
N LEU A 130 1.53 2.72 1.92
CA LEU A 130 1.12 2.36 0.56
C LEU A 130 0.20 3.40 -0.10
N GLY A 131 -0.42 4.29 0.67
CA GLY A 131 -1.48 5.18 0.21
C GLY A 131 -2.75 4.42 -0.16
N MET A 132 -3.11 3.39 0.61
CA MET A 132 -4.38 2.67 0.46
C MET A 132 -5.58 3.46 0.98
N ILE A 133 -5.34 4.36 1.93
CA ILE A 133 -6.34 5.17 2.63
C ILE A 133 -5.93 6.64 2.60
N PRO A 134 -6.89 7.59 2.72
CA PRO A 134 -6.59 8.98 2.98
C PRO A 134 -5.74 9.15 4.23
N ASP A 135 -4.93 10.19 4.24
CA ASP A 135 -4.08 10.53 5.37
C ASP A 135 -4.92 10.95 6.59
N ALA A 136 -4.58 10.41 7.76
CA ALA A 136 -5.28 10.64 9.02
C ALA A 136 -4.33 10.40 10.19
N PRO A 137 -4.59 10.94 11.39
CA PRO A 137 -3.80 10.62 12.57
C PRO A 137 -3.79 9.10 12.82
N LEU A 138 -2.60 8.52 13.00
CA LEU A 138 -2.43 7.07 13.04
C LEU A 138 -3.26 6.39 14.16
N ASP A 139 -3.42 7.07 15.30
CA ASP A 139 -4.25 6.62 16.43
C ASP A 139 -5.76 6.65 16.14
N LYS A 140 -6.17 7.26 15.03
CA LYS A 140 -7.56 7.32 14.53
C LYS A 140 -7.83 6.39 13.35
N VAL A 141 -6.84 5.60 12.94
CA VAL A 141 -7.00 4.55 11.94
C VAL A 141 -7.20 3.22 12.69
N THR A 142 -8.42 2.69 12.63
CA THR A 142 -8.84 1.53 13.43
C THR A 142 -9.44 0.43 12.58
N SER A 143 -9.37 -0.82 13.06
CA SER A 143 -10.05 -1.94 12.44
C SER A 143 -11.40 -2.20 13.11
N ALA A 144 -12.44 -2.37 12.30
CA ALA A 144 -13.76 -2.85 12.72
C ALA A 144 -13.94 -4.37 12.50
N GLY A 145 -12.93 -5.07 11.96
CA GLY A 145 -13.00 -6.49 11.65
C GLY A 145 -14.19 -6.84 10.73
N ASN A 146 -14.89 -7.94 11.04
CA ASN A 146 -16.11 -8.32 10.33
C ASN A 146 -17.31 -7.46 10.78
N ALA A 147 -17.34 -6.22 10.29
CA ALA A 147 -18.41 -5.26 10.58
C ALA A 147 -19.79 -5.75 10.09
N ALA A 148 -19.84 -6.41 8.93
CA ALA A 148 -21.09 -6.96 8.37
C ALA A 148 -21.69 -8.04 9.28
N GLY A 149 -20.89 -9.00 9.74
CA GLY A 149 -21.34 -10.04 10.66
C GLY A 149 -21.73 -9.49 12.03
N THR A 150 -20.98 -8.50 12.53
CA THR A 150 -21.31 -7.81 13.79
C THR A 150 -22.63 -7.05 13.68
N GLY A 151 -22.83 -6.30 12.60
CA GLY A 151 -24.07 -5.57 12.32
C GLY A 151 -25.28 -6.51 12.19
N ALA A 152 -25.13 -7.63 11.49
CA ALA A 152 -26.18 -8.64 11.38
C ALA A 152 -26.60 -9.20 12.74
N ARG A 153 -25.64 -9.49 13.62
CA ARG A 153 -25.92 -9.94 14.99
C ARG A 153 -26.67 -8.88 15.81
N ILE A 154 -26.27 -7.61 15.70
CA ILE A 154 -26.95 -6.48 16.38
C ILE A 154 -28.40 -6.39 15.90
N ALA A 155 -28.63 -6.36 14.59
CA ALA A 155 -29.98 -6.30 14.02
C ALA A 155 -30.82 -7.56 14.35
N LEU A 156 -30.20 -8.72 14.51
CA LEU A 156 -30.89 -9.94 14.94
C LEU A 156 -31.37 -9.85 16.39
N CYS A 157 -30.53 -9.32 17.29
CA CYS A 157 -30.79 -9.32 18.74
C CYS A 157 -31.50 -8.05 19.26
N ASN A 158 -31.57 -6.98 18.46
CA ASN A 158 -32.16 -5.71 18.86
C ASN A 158 -33.08 -5.15 17.76
N VAL A 159 -34.38 -5.12 18.04
CA VAL A 159 -35.42 -4.62 17.11
C VAL A 159 -35.27 -3.12 16.84
N THR A 160 -34.90 -2.33 17.85
CA THR A 160 -34.66 -0.89 17.68
C THR A 160 -33.50 -0.64 16.73
N SER A 161 -32.36 -1.32 16.94
CA SER A 161 -31.20 -1.20 16.04
C SER A 161 -31.50 -1.69 14.62
N ARG A 162 -32.39 -2.67 14.46
CA ARG A 162 -32.87 -3.10 13.14
C ARG A 162 -33.65 -1.99 12.42
N ALA A 163 -34.59 -1.36 13.11
CA ALA A 163 -35.36 -0.25 12.55
C ALA A 163 -34.46 0.96 12.22
N GLU A 164 -33.47 1.22 13.06
CA GLU A 164 -32.46 2.27 12.81
C GLU A 164 -31.67 2.02 11.53
N ILE A 165 -31.09 0.82 11.35
CA ILE A 165 -30.29 0.53 10.15
C ILE A 165 -31.15 0.52 8.88
N GLU A 166 -32.41 0.04 8.95
CA GLU A 166 -33.36 0.10 7.82
C GLU A 166 -33.61 1.54 7.37
N LYS A 167 -33.78 2.47 8.31
CA LYS A 167 -33.89 3.91 8.00
C LYS A 167 -32.60 4.45 7.41
N THR A 168 -31.46 4.19 8.04
CA THR A 168 -30.15 4.69 7.59
C THR A 168 -29.81 4.24 6.17
N VAL A 169 -30.15 3.01 5.79
CA VAL A 169 -29.92 2.52 4.41
C VAL A 169 -30.65 3.36 3.37
N GLY A 170 -31.84 3.88 3.69
CA GLY A 170 -32.60 4.78 2.80
C GLY A 170 -31.97 6.16 2.63
N GLU A 171 -31.03 6.54 3.50
CA GLU A 171 -30.32 7.83 3.46
C GLU A 171 -28.96 7.73 2.73
N ILE A 172 -28.54 6.52 2.32
CA ILE A 172 -27.27 6.31 1.62
C ILE A 172 -27.38 6.79 0.17
N THR A 173 -26.59 7.80 -0.18
CA THR A 173 -26.37 8.19 -1.57
C THR A 173 -25.26 7.34 -2.18
N LYS A 174 -25.59 6.58 -3.22
CA LYS A 174 -24.61 5.82 -3.99
C LYS A 174 -23.89 6.75 -4.98
N VAL A 175 -22.57 6.78 -4.90
CA VAL A 175 -21.70 7.40 -5.91
C VAL A 175 -21.15 6.29 -6.81
N GLU A 176 -21.39 6.38 -8.12
CA GLU A 176 -20.99 5.36 -9.09
C GLU A 176 -19.64 5.72 -9.72
N THR A 177 -18.58 5.07 -9.24
CA THR A 177 -17.20 5.39 -9.65
C THR A 177 -16.95 5.25 -11.15
N ALA A 178 -17.67 4.34 -11.83
CA ALA A 178 -17.47 4.03 -13.25
C ALA A 178 -17.83 5.18 -14.21
N ILE A 179 -18.71 6.08 -13.80
CA ILE A 179 -19.16 7.23 -14.62
C ILE A 179 -18.52 8.55 -14.18
N GLU A 180 -17.75 8.54 -13.09
CA GLU A 180 -17.19 9.74 -12.50
C GLU A 180 -15.89 10.14 -13.21
N PRO A 181 -15.83 11.29 -13.91
CA PRO A 181 -14.68 11.66 -14.74
C PRO A 181 -13.37 11.78 -13.95
N LYS A 182 -13.46 12.18 -12.68
CA LYS A 182 -12.30 12.35 -11.79
C LYS A 182 -11.75 11.04 -11.24
N PHE A 183 -12.50 9.93 -11.30
CA PHE A 183 -12.04 8.67 -10.70
C PHE A 183 -10.74 8.17 -11.36
N GLN A 184 -10.66 8.26 -12.69
CA GLN A 184 -9.45 7.86 -13.42
C GLN A 184 -8.24 8.73 -13.06
N GLU A 185 -8.44 10.04 -12.90
CA GLU A 185 -7.38 10.97 -12.46
C GLU A 185 -6.88 10.60 -11.06
N HIS A 186 -7.80 10.43 -10.10
CA HIS A 186 -7.47 10.00 -8.74
C HIS A 186 -6.76 8.65 -8.73
N PHE A 187 -7.20 7.70 -9.54
CA PHE A 187 -6.59 6.38 -9.65
C PHE A 187 -5.15 6.43 -10.15
N VAL A 188 -4.89 7.22 -11.20
CA VAL A 188 -3.54 7.39 -11.78
C VAL A 188 -2.62 8.09 -10.79
N ASN A 189 -3.07 9.15 -10.12
CA ASN A 189 -2.28 9.84 -9.11
C ASN A 189 -2.01 8.93 -7.89
N ALA A 190 -2.97 8.10 -7.53
CA ALA A 190 -2.83 7.11 -6.46
C ALA A 190 -1.98 5.91 -6.84
N SER A 191 -1.48 5.77 -8.08
CA SER A 191 -0.60 4.65 -8.44
C SER A 191 0.80 4.76 -7.82
N ALA A 192 1.31 5.98 -7.63
CA ALA A 192 2.59 6.23 -6.96
C ALA A 192 2.48 5.95 -5.45
N ILE A 193 3.55 5.57 -4.76
CA ILE A 193 3.55 5.15 -3.35
C ILE A 193 4.22 6.24 -2.47
N PRO A 194 3.48 6.92 -1.55
CA PRO A 194 2.08 6.67 -1.19
C PRO A 194 1.10 7.27 -2.21
N HIS A 195 1.44 8.40 -2.83
CA HIS A 195 0.63 9.08 -3.82
C HIS A 195 1.48 10.11 -4.60
N LYS A 196 1.05 10.51 -5.81
CA LYS A 196 1.82 11.43 -6.67
C LYS A 196 1.72 12.90 -6.26
N THR A 197 0.54 13.34 -5.82
CA THR A 197 0.23 14.76 -5.55
C THR A 197 -0.20 15.05 -4.12
N ASP A 198 -0.98 14.16 -3.50
CA ASP A 198 -1.32 14.24 -2.08
C ASP A 198 -0.08 14.13 -1.16
N PRO A 199 0.14 15.07 -0.22
CA PRO A 199 1.37 15.17 0.56
C PRO A 199 1.48 14.24 1.78
N PHE A 200 0.39 13.63 2.27
CA PHE A 200 0.40 12.76 3.46
C PHE A 200 1.15 13.32 4.70
N PRO A 201 0.79 14.51 5.23
CA PRO A 201 1.47 15.14 6.37
C PRO A 201 1.43 14.34 7.67
N GLU A 202 0.38 13.58 7.97
CA GLU A 202 0.31 12.71 9.16
C GLU A 202 1.27 11.53 9.04
N LEU A 203 1.37 10.91 7.87
CA LEU A 203 2.39 9.89 7.59
C LEU A 203 3.82 10.44 7.80
N ALA A 204 4.10 11.65 7.34
CA ALA A 204 5.42 12.26 7.46
C ALA A 204 5.85 12.49 8.93
N LYS A 205 4.90 12.55 9.88
CA LYS A 205 5.21 12.64 11.32
C LYS A 205 5.66 11.31 11.92
N ILE A 206 5.28 10.18 11.31
CA ILE A 206 5.52 8.83 11.85
C ILE A 206 6.62 8.07 11.12
N THR A 207 6.90 8.39 9.85
CA THR A 207 7.96 7.75 9.07
C THR A 207 8.46 8.66 7.95
N ILE A 208 9.72 8.50 7.57
CA ILE A 208 10.31 9.17 6.41
C ILE A 208 10.40 8.14 5.28
N LEU A 209 9.89 8.48 4.10
CA LEU A 209 10.02 7.65 2.92
C LEU A 209 11.23 8.11 2.08
N PRO A 210 12.17 7.20 1.74
CA PRO A 210 13.32 7.54 0.91
C PRO A 210 12.90 8.11 -0.45
N ASN A 211 13.66 9.09 -0.94
CA ASN A 211 13.54 9.62 -2.29
C ASN A 211 14.57 8.92 -3.20
N VAL A 212 14.19 7.76 -3.72
CA VAL A 212 14.99 6.94 -4.64
C VAL A 212 14.28 6.81 -5.98
N SER A 213 15.01 6.54 -7.06
CA SER A 213 14.44 6.27 -8.38
C SER A 213 15.26 5.19 -9.09
N PHE A 214 14.60 4.17 -9.61
CA PHE A 214 15.25 3.01 -10.24
C PHE A 214 14.99 2.92 -11.74
N ASN A 215 14.37 3.94 -12.33
CA ASN A 215 14.19 4.00 -13.77
C ASN A 215 15.54 4.24 -14.47
N THR A 216 16.00 3.25 -15.23
CA THR A 216 17.24 3.31 -16.01
C THR A 216 17.05 3.94 -17.41
N GLY A 217 15.81 4.34 -17.76
CA GLY A 217 15.39 4.81 -19.09
C GLY A 217 15.59 6.30 -19.39
N GLY A 218 16.58 6.97 -18.80
CA GLY A 218 16.89 8.37 -19.09
C GLY A 218 18.32 8.73 -18.71
N GLY A 219 19.22 8.73 -19.70
CA GLY A 219 20.56 9.30 -19.53
C GLY A 219 20.51 10.78 -19.15
N ASP A 220 21.47 11.17 -18.32
CA ASP A 220 21.94 12.54 -18.07
C ASP A 220 20.90 13.65 -18.01
N SER A 221 20.40 13.94 -16.80
CA SER A 221 19.88 15.26 -16.45
C SER A 221 20.18 15.64 -15.00
N ALA A 222 21.42 15.43 -14.56
CA ALA A 222 21.98 16.14 -13.41
C ALA A 222 23.50 16.22 -13.55
N GLY A 223 24.03 17.38 -13.99
CA GLY A 223 25.47 17.68 -13.86
C GLY A 223 26.22 18.19 -15.09
N GLY A 224 25.57 18.76 -16.11
CA GLY A 224 26.25 19.33 -17.28
C GLY A 224 26.38 20.85 -17.24
N GLY A 225 27.31 21.40 -16.47
CA GLY A 225 27.64 22.84 -16.47
C GLY A 225 28.11 23.32 -17.85
N ARG A 226 27.22 23.95 -18.63
CA ARG A 226 27.56 24.57 -19.92
C ARG A 226 28.45 25.80 -19.73
N ARG A 227 29.76 25.59 -19.82
CA ARG A 227 30.79 26.65 -19.90
C ARG A 227 30.64 27.38 -21.24
N ARG A 228 30.05 28.59 -21.20
CA ARG A 228 29.83 29.46 -22.35
C ARG A 228 31.18 29.97 -22.89
N LYS A 229 31.69 29.35 -23.96
CA LYS A 229 32.90 29.79 -24.66
C LYS A 229 32.54 31.00 -25.52
N ARG A 230 32.83 32.21 -25.03
CA ARG A 230 32.91 33.43 -25.86
C ARG A 230 34.08 33.24 -26.83
N ARG A 231 33.81 33.37 -28.13
CA ARG A 231 34.84 33.64 -29.15
C ARG A 231 34.50 34.98 -29.78
N GLY A 232 35.47 35.88 -29.73
CA GLY A 232 35.69 36.85 -30.82
C GLY A 232 36.42 36.17 -31.96
#